data_AF-A0A510JGY1-F1
#
_entry.id   AF-A0A510JGY1-F1
#
_cell.length_a   1.000
_cell.length_b   1.000
_cell.length_c   1.000
_cell.angle_alpha   90.00
_cell.angle_beta   90.00
_cell.angle_gamma   90.00
#
_symmetry.space_group_name_H-M   'P 1'
#
loop_
_entity.id
_entity.type
_entity.pdbx_description
1 polymer ?
#
loop_
_entity_poly.entity_id
_entity_poly.type
_entity_poly.pdbx_seq_one_letter_code
_entity_poly.pdbx_strand_id
1 'polypeptide(L)' 'MKKIIMLVILAMTVFSCSIIDEYNEAKREASERGRECYRDRYGNFYCEDTK' A
#
# COMPACT_ATOMS: atom_id res chain seq x y z
N MET A 1 -10.29 -30.46 -12.32
CA MET A 1 -10.23 -29.87 -10.95
C MET A 1 -8.86 -29.29 -10.60
N LYS A 2 -7.72 -29.95 -10.93
CA LYS A 2 -6.36 -29.42 -10.63
C LYS A 2 -6.01 -28.07 -11.31
N LYS A 3 -6.57 -27.79 -12.49
CA LYS A 3 -6.34 -26.53 -13.22
C LYS A 3 -6.97 -25.31 -12.54
N ILE A 4 -8.13 -25.47 -11.89
CA ILE A 4 -8.82 -24.37 -11.21
C ILE A 4 -8.01 -23.89 -9.99
N ILE A 5 -7.43 -24.84 -9.24
CA ILE A 5 -6.58 -24.53 -8.08
C ILE A 5 -5.37 -23.68 -8.50
N MET A 6 -4.72 -24.01 -9.61
CA MET A 6 -3.60 -23.20 -10.11
C MET A 6 -4.02 -21.78 -10.53
N LEU A 7 -5.19 -21.63 -11.16
CA LEU A 7 -5.70 -20.32 -11.55
C LEU A 7 -6.03 -19.44 -10.34
N VAL A 8 -6.59 -20.02 -9.28
CA VAL A 8 -6.90 -19.29 -8.04
C VAL A 8 -5.61 -18.80 -7.36
N ILE A 9 -4.57 -19.63 -7.28
CA ILE A 9 -3.28 -19.22 -6.71
C ILE A 9 -2.67 -18.09 -7.53
N LEU A 10 -2.68 -18.20 -8.87
CA LEU A 10 -2.16 -17.16 -9.75
C LEU A 10 -2.91 -15.83 -9.54
N ALA A 11 -4.24 -15.87 -9.49
CA ALA A 11 -5.07 -14.70 -9.24
C ALA A 11 -4.75 -14.05 -7.87
N MET A 12 -4.58 -14.85 -6.81
CA MET A 12 -4.22 -14.35 -5.49
C MET A 12 -2.84 -13.69 -5.48
N THR A 13 -1.85 -14.24 -6.18
CA THR A 13 -0.51 -13.64 -6.25
C THR A 13 -0.51 -12.29 -6.97
N VAL A 14 -1.25 -12.17 -8.08
CA VAL A 14 -1.37 -10.90 -8.82
C VAL A 14 -2.08 -9.85 -7.99
N PHE A 15 -3.21 -10.20 -7.35
CA PHE A 15 -3.95 -9.28 -6.47
C PHE A 15 -3.10 -8.78 -5.30
N SER A 16 -2.27 -9.66 -4.72
CA SER A 16 -1.39 -9.31 -3.61
C SER A 16 -0.32 -8.31 -4.03
N CYS A 17 0.24 -8.43 -5.24
CA CYS A 17 1.23 -7.48 -5.75
C CYS A 17 0.61 -6.12 -6.07
N SER A 18 -0.60 -6.09 -6.65
CA SER A 18 -1.27 -4.84 -7.02
C SER A 18 -1.66 -3.97 -5.82
N ILE A 19 -2.04 -4.57 -4.68
CA ILE A 19 -2.42 -3.84 -3.46
C ILE A 19 -1.21 -3.12 -2.82
N ILE A 20 0.00 -3.66 -2.98
CA ILE A 20 1.20 -3.10 -2.36
C ILE A 20 1.73 -1.90 -3.15
N ASP A 21 1.58 -1.92 -4.48
CA ASP A 21 2.12 -0.87 -5.36
C ASP A 21 1.37 0.47 -5.17
N GLU A 22 0.04 0.42 -5.07
CA GLU A 22 -0.81 1.61 -4.88
C GLU A 22 -0.50 2.36 -3.57
N TYR A 23 -0.16 1.62 -2.49
CA TYR A 23 0.23 2.22 -1.21
C TYR A 23 1.57 2.96 -1.30
N ASN A 24 2.53 2.42 -2.05
CA ASN A 24 3.84 3.02 -2.22
C ASN A 24 3.78 4.28 -3.08
N GLU A 25 2.95 4.29 -4.13
CA GLU A 25 2.72 5.46 -4.98
C GLU A 25 2.05 6.60 -4.20
N ALA A 26 0.99 6.30 -3.43
CA ALA A 26 0.32 7.31 -2.60
C ALA A 26 1.28 7.94 -1.57
N LYS A 27 2.17 7.13 -0.98
CA LYS A 27 3.20 7.61 -0.05
C LYS A 27 4.24 8.49 -0.77
N ARG A 28 4.65 8.12 -1.99
CA ARG A 28 5.59 8.92 -2.78
C ARG A 28 4.97 10.26 -3.19
N GLU A 29 3.73 10.27 -3.64
CA GLU A 29 3.01 11.49 -4.02
C GLU A 29 2.80 12.44 -2.82
N ALA A 30 2.50 11.90 -1.64
CA ALA A 30 2.43 12.68 -0.41
C ALA A 30 3.79 13.31 -0.06
N SER A 31 4.88 12.53 -0.15
CA SER A 31 6.24 13.02 0.08
C SER A 31 6.66 14.09 -0.95
N GLU A 32 6.30 13.92 -2.23
CA GLU A 32 6.56 14.91 -3.29
C GLU A 32 5.86 16.25 -3.01
N ARG A 33 4.60 16.18 -2.54
CA ARG A 33 3.80 17.32 -2.03
C ARG A 33 4.30 17.89 -0.71
N GLY A 34 5.35 17.30 -0.12
CA GLY A 34 5.94 17.72 1.15
C GLY A 34 5.06 17.38 2.33
N ARG A 35 4.41 16.22 2.36
CA ARG A 35 3.60 15.74 3.48
C ARG A 35 3.98 14.34 3.89
N GLU A 36 4.34 14.16 5.15
CA GLU A 36 4.54 12.85 5.76
C GLU A 36 3.57 12.65 6.91
N CYS A 37 2.84 11.53 6.88
CA CYS A 37 1.91 11.16 7.93
C CYS A 37 2.47 10.01 8.77
N TYR A 38 2.44 10.17 10.09
CA TYR A 38 2.93 9.21 11.06
C TYR A 38 1.78 8.72 11.94
N ARG A 39 1.96 7.53 12.50
CA ARG A 39 1.07 6.98 13.53
C ARG A 39 1.82 6.99 14.86
N ASP A 40 1.24 7.64 15.86
CA ASP A 40 1.82 7.64 17.21
C ASP A 40 1.61 6.30 17.92
N ARG A 41 2.27 6.15 19.07
CA ARG A 41 2.14 4.97 19.95
C ARG A 41 0.76 4.78 20.57
N TYR A 42 -0.11 5.79 20.49
CA TYR A 42 -1.48 5.80 21.01
C TYR A 42 -2.51 5.54 19.91
N GLY A 43 -2.08 5.38 18.66
CA GLY A 43 -2.92 5.10 17.50
C GLY A 43 -3.45 6.33 16.78
N ASN A 44 -3.07 7.55 17.17
CA ASN A 44 -3.43 8.77 16.48
C ASN A 44 -2.57 8.97 15.24
N PHE A 45 -3.17 9.51 14.19
CA PHE A 45 -2.47 9.93 12.98
C PHE A 45 -2.24 11.44 13.00
N TYR A 46 -1.04 11.85 12.63
CA TYR A 46 -0.69 13.24 12.41
C TYR A 46 0.17 13.35 11.15
N CYS A 47 0.05 14.47 10.45
CA CYS A 47 0.81 14.73 9.24
C CYS A 47 1.63 16.00 9.42
N GLU A 48 2.87 15.94 8.98
CA GLU A 48 3.81 17.05 8.99
C GLU A 48 4.03 17.52 7.56
N ASP A 49 3.97 18.83 7.35
CA ASP A 49 4.43 19.43 6.10
C ASP A 49 5.98 19.49 6.16
N THR A 50 6.65 18.82 5.24
CA THR A 50 8.12 18.70 5.15
C THR A 50 8.74 19.69 4.14
N LYS A 51 7.94 20.54 3.50
CA LYS A 51 8.36 21.61 2.58
C LYS A 51 7.66 22.94 2.88
#